data_AF-A0A7Y2CXM6-F1
#
_entry.id   AF-A0A7Y2CXM6-F1
#
_cell.length_a   1.000
_cell.length_b   1.000
_cell.length_c   1.000
_cell.angle_alpha   90.00
_cell.angle_beta   90.00
_cell.angle_gamma   90.00
#
_symmetry.space_group_name_H-M   'P 1'
#
loop_
_entity.id
_entity.type
_entity.pdbx_description
1 polymer ?
#
loop_
_entity_poly.entity_id
_entity_poly.type
_entity_poly.pdbx_seq_one_letter_code
_entity_poly.pdbx_strand_id
1 'polypeptide(L)' 'MDWTYLIGALAFVTLLTWIGIAYLAKRKTEARMDDPNARKSTLATDKDPHAKPADV' A
#
# COMPACT_ATOMS: atom_id res chain seq x y z
N MET A 1 37.22 -10.25 -8.16
CA MET A 1 35.99 -9.70 -7.55
C MET A 1 35.42 -10.77 -6.65
N ASP A 2 35.28 -10.47 -5.36
CA ASP A 2 34.77 -11.43 -4.38
C ASP A 2 33.27 -11.62 -4.58
N TRP A 3 32.80 -12.87 -4.61
CA TRP A 3 31.39 -13.21 -4.91
C TRP A 3 30.42 -12.60 -3.88
N THR A 4 30.92 -12.34 -2.67
CA THR A 4 30.23 -11.66 -1.58
C THR A 4 29.69 -10.28 -1.99
N TYR A 5 30.45 -9.51 -2.77
CA TYR A 5 29.99 -8.19 -3.23
C TYR A 5 28.84 -8.28 -4.23
N LEU A 6 28.85 -9.31 -5.08
CA LEU A 6 27.77 -9.55 -6.06
C LEU A 6 26.46 -9.91 -5.34
N ILE A 7 26.53 -10.78 -4.32
CA ILE A 7 25.37 -11.15 -3.51
C ILE A 7 24.83 -9.92 -2.76
N GLY A 8 25.71 -9.11 -2.16
CA GLY A 8 25.32 -7.88 -1.47
C GLY A 8 24.61 -6.89 -2.39
N ALA A 9 25.15 -6.67 -3.59
CA ALA A 9 24.53 -5.80 -4.59
C ALA A 9 23.15 -6.33 -5.03
N LEU A 10 23.02 -7.63 -5.26
CA LEU A 10 21.75 -8.25 -5.65
C LEU A 10 20.68 -8.11 -4.55
N ALA A 11 21.04 -8.36 -3.29
CA ALA A 11 20.14 -8.21 -2.16
C ALA A 11 19.67 -6.76 -2.00
N PHE A 12 20.56 -5.79 -2.19
CA PHE A 12 20.21 -4.37 -2.10
C PHE A 12 19.26 -3.94 -3.23
N VAL A 13 19.53 -4.36 -4.47
CA VAL A 13 18.67 -4.04 -5.63
C VAL A 13 17.30 -4.68 -5.50
N THR A 14 17.22 -5.92 -5.03
CA THR A 14 15.92 -6.61 -4.84
C THR A 14 15.09 -5.93 -3.75
N LEU A 15 15.72 -5.52 -2.63
CA LEU A 15 15.06 -4.74 -1.58
C LEU A 15 14.51 -3.41 -2.13
N LEU A 16 15.33 -2.63 -2.83
CA LEU A 16 14.92 -1.35 -3.42
C LEU A 16 13.76 -1.51 -4.40
N THR A 17 13.80 -2.56 -5.23
CA THR A 17 12.73 -2.86 -6.19
C THR A 17 11.41 -3.09 -5.47
N TRP A 18 11.41 -3.90 -4.41
CA TRP A 18 10.20 -4.18 -3.62
C TRP A 18 9.67 -2.96 -2.89
N ILE A 19 10.56 -2.13 -2.33
CA ILE A 19 10.17 -0.86 -1.71
C ILE A 19 9.50 0.07 -2.73
N GLY A 20 10.04 0.17 -3.95
CA GLY A 20 9.45 0.95 -5.03
C GLY A 20 8.04 0.48 -5.42
N ILE A 21 7.86 -0.84 -5.57
CA ILE A 21 6.54 -1.44 -5.85
C ILE A 21 5.55 -1.16 -4.72
N ALA A 22 5.97 -1.35 -3.46
CA ALA A 22 5.14 -1.07 -2.29
C ALA A 22 4.73 0.40 -2.21
N TYR A 23 5.64 1.33 -2.52
CA TYR A 23 5.35 2.76 -2.57
C TYR A 23 4.31 3.11 -3.63
N LEU A 24 4.44 2.58 -4.85
CA LEU A 24 3.45 2.80 -5.92
C LEU A 24 2.09 2.21 -5.56
N ALA A 25 2.06 1.01 -4.96
CA ALA A 25 0.84 0.38 -4.49
C ALA A 25 0.16 1.22 -3.40
N LYS A 26 0.93 1.73 -2.44
CA LYS A 26 0.43 2.63 -1.39
C LYS A 26 -0.19 3.89 -1.99
N ARG A 27 0.52 4.58 -2.89
CA ARG A 27 0.01 5.79 -3.54
C ARG A 27 -1.28 5.54 -4.32
N LYS A 28 -1.38 4.38 -4.98
CA LYS A 28 -2.61 3.97 -5.68
C LYS A 28 -3.78 3.74 -4.72
N THR A 29 -3.52 3.19 -3.54
CA THR A 29 -4.53 2.98 -2.49
C THR A 29 -4.99 4.31 -1.90
N GLU A 30 -4.07 5.23 -1.61
CA GLU A 30 -4.38 6.58 -1.12
C GLU A 30 -5.25 7.34 -2.14
N ALA A 31 -4.88 7.32 -3.42
CA ALA A 31 -5.69 7.93 -4.49
C ALA A 31 -7.11 7.34 -4.59
N ARG A 32 -7.32 6.08 -4.19
CA ARG A 32 -8.65 5.46 -4.14
C ARG A 32 -9.43 5.78 -2.87
N MET A 33 -8.77 6.14 -1.78
CA MET A 33 -9.45 6.62 -0.57
C MET A 33 -10.15 7.95 -0.82
N ASP A 34 -9.50 8.83 -1.58
CA ASP A 34 -9.98 10.17 -1.90
C ASP A 34 -10.98 10.19 -3.08
N ASP A 35 -11.16 9.06 -3.78
CA ASP A 35 -12.13 8.93 -4.89
C ASP A 35 -13.54 8.58 -4.34
N PRO A 36 -14.54 9.47 -4.50
CA PRO A 36 -15.90 9.21 -4.03
C PRO A 36 -16.63 8.12 -4.84
N ASN A 37 -16.16 7.79 -6.04
CA ASN A 37 -16.76 6.75 -6.91
C ASN A 37 -16.05 5.40 -6.81
N ALA A 38 -14.97 5.28 -6.03
CA ALA A 38 -14.29 4.02 -5.83
C ALA A 38 -15.18 3.04 -5.05
N ARG A 39 -15.28 1.78 -5.51
CA ARG A 39 -15.99 0.71 -4.79
C ARG A 39 -15.24 0.39 -3.50
N LYS A 40 -15.65 1.04 -2.41
CA LYS A 40 -15.10 0.85 -1.06
C LYS A 40 -15.45 -0.55 -0.53
N SER A 41 -14.55 -1.14 0.26
CA SER A 41 -14.82 -2.39 0.98
C SER A 41 -16.00 -2.18 1.94
N THR A 42 -16.80 -3.20 2.24
CA THR A 42 -17.94 -3.10 3.18
C THR A 42 -17.51 -2.49 4.52
N LEU A 43 -16.37 -2.93 5.08
CA LEU A 43 -15.76 -2.37 6.30
C LEU A 43 -15.36 -0.87 6.20
N ALA A 44 -15.10 -0.37 4.99
CA ALA A 44 -14.76 1.03 4.72
C ALA A 44 -15.98 1.86 4.26
N THR A 45 -17.08 1.20 3.91
CA THR A 45 -18.37 1.80 3.54
C THR A 45 -19.20 2.10 4.78
N ASP A 46 -19.06 1.33 5.86
CA ASP A 46 -19.83 1.47 7.10
C ASP A 46 -19.47 2.71 7.94
N LYS A 47 -18.44 3.48 7.54
CA LYS A 47 -18.16 4.76 8.18
C LYS A 47 -18.96 5.87 7.53
N ASP A 48 -20.26 5.84 7.73
CA ASP A 48 -21.11 7.03 7.56
C ASP A 48 -20.59 8.12 8.53
N PRO A 49 -20.18 9.31 8.04
CA PRO A 49 -19.68 10.40 8.89
C PRO A 49 -20.72 10.94 9.89
N HIS A 50 -21.98 10.50 9.78
CA HIS A 50 -23.07 10.83 10.70
C HIS A 50 -23.60 9.62 11.50
N ALA A 51 -23.07 8.40 11.31
CA ALA A 51 -23.49 7.25 12.08
C ALA A 51 -22.93 7.28 13.50
N LYS A 52 -23.80 7.03 14.48
CA LYS A 52 -23.43 6.86 15.89
C LYS A 52 -22.63 5.56 16.05
N PRO A 53 -21.65 5.50 16.97
CA PRO A 53 -20.69 4.40 17.09
C PRO A 53 -21.27 3.10 17.70
N ALA A 54 -22.54 2.78 17.44
CA ALA A 54 -23.24 1.68 18.10
C ALA A 54 -24.04 0.76 17.16
N ASP A 55 -24.09 1.00 15.85
CA ASP A 55 -24.59 0.00 14.89
C ASP A 55 -23.40 -0.54 14.11
N VAL A 56 -22.85 -1.64 14.64
CA VAL A 56 -21.98 -2.60 13.96
C VAL A 56 -22.81 -3.75 13.41
#